data_AF-A0A812B880-F1
#
_entry.id   AF-A0A812B880-F1
#
_cell.length_a   1.000
_cell.length_b   1.000
_cell.length_c   1.000
_cell.angle_alpha   90.00
_cell.angle_beta   90.00
_cell.angle_gamma   90.00
#
_symmetry.space_group_name_H-M   'P 1'
#
loop_
_entity.id
_entity.type
_entity.pdbx_description
1 polymer ?
#
loop_
_entity_poly.entity_id
_entity_poly.type
_entity_poly.pdbx_seq_one_letter_code
_entity_poly.pdbx_strand_id
1 'polypeptide(L)'
;MTSRLGTGSSYPSQLLRQAYIMNFAALDKNNMCSPNMQDVTLPNTGEYGFYDMMLTGIPNTRNKVVPCHPVEEIQKNFKQKNEEMNFSTLRKIQGIHAPLKLKMERIAVSKVGHLPCLPSSNLMLDTLTGQDELVDFGDILNVPEFSETMVDPHILMEKRLKNL
;
A
#
# COMPACT_ATOMS: atom_id res chain seq x y z
N MET A 1 -21.11 14.76 -57.36
CA MET A 1 -21.13 13.52 -56.56
C MET A 1 -19.81 13.45 -55.80
N THR A 2 -19.78 13.97 -54.58
CA THR A 2 -18.56 14.12 -53.79
C THR A 2 -18.34 12.90 -52.90
N SER A 3 -17.14 12.34 -52.99
CA SER A 3 -16.60 11.27 -52.15
C SER A 3 -16.46 11.72 -50.69
N ARG A 4 -16.91 10.89 -49.74
CA ARG A 4 -16.40 10.90 -48.36
C ARG A 4 -15.87 9.51 -48.03
N LEU A 5 -14.54 9.44 -47.92
CA LEU A 5 -13.80 8.31 -47.38
C LEU A 5 -14.17 8.14 -45.91
N GLY A 6 -14.57 6.91 -45.54
CA GLY A 6 -14.74 6.52 -44.15
C GLY A 6 -13.39 6.44 -43.47
N THR A 7 -13.12 7.34 -42.54
CA THR A 7 -12.01 7.21 -41.60
C THR A 7 -12.38 6.15 -40.58
N GLY A 8 -11.92 4.92 -40.80
CA GLY A 8 -11.96 3.86 -39.79
C GLY A 8 -11.28 4.36 -38.52
N SER A 9 -12.00 4.28 -37.41
CA SER A 9 -11.50 4.62 -36.08
C SER A 9 -10.35 3.69 -35.72
N SER A 10 -9.12 4.19 -35.89
CA SER A 10 -7.90 3.56 -35.43
C SER A 10 -7.98 3.34 -33.92
N TYR A 11 -7.95 2.07 -33.53
CA TYR A 11 -7.99 1.54 -32.18
C TYR A 11 -7.20 2.41 -31.16
N PRO A 12 -7.76 2.73 -29.99
CA PRO A 12 -7.12 3.52 -28.94
C PRO A 12 -6.06 2.72 -28.15
N SER A 13 -5.38 1.76 -28.79
CA SER A 13 -4.38 0.88 -28.17
C SER A 13 -2.97 1.48 -28.19
N GLN A 14 -2.70 2.47 -29.05
CA GLN A 14 -1.38 3.11 -29.11
C GLN A 14 -1.16 4.11 -27.97
N LEU A 15 -2.21 4.84 -27.53
CA LEU A 15 -2.10 5.80 -26.43
C LEU A 15 -2.00 5.13 -25.05
N LEU A 16 -2.68 3.99 -24.86
CA LEU A 16 -2.56 3.20 -23.63
C LEU A 16 -1.21 2.47 -23.55
N ARG A 17 -0.69 1.96 -24.68
CA ARG A 17 0.65 1.39 -24.76
C ARG A 17 1.74 2.45 -24.58
N GLN A 18 1.54 3.66 -25.13
CA GLN A 18 2.44 4.80 -24.90
C GLN A 18 2.37 5.28 -23.45
N ALA A 19 1.20 5.37 -22.83
CA ALA A 19 1.07 5.74 -21.42
C ALA A 19 1.75 4.74 -20.47
N TYR A 20 1.72 3.44 -20.80
CA TYR A 20 2.46 2.41 -20.07
C TYR A 20 3.99 2.56 -20.22
N ILE A 21 4.47 2.97 -21.40
CA ILE A 21 5.90 3.17 -21.69
C ILE A 21 6.42 4.52 -21.12
N MET A 22 5.59 5.55 -21.03
CA MET A 22 6.00 6.87 -20.52
C MET A 22 6.16 6.93 -18.98
N ASN A 23 5.65 5.94 -18.24
CA ASN A 23 5.89 5.83 -16.80
C ASN A 23 7.18 5.08 -16.42
N PHE A 24 7.93 4.54 -17.40
CA PHE A 24 9.22 3.89 -17.17
C PHE A 24 10.43 4.82 -17.33
N ALA A 25 10.27 5.99 -17.94
CA ALA A 25 11.38 6.86 -18.34
C ALA A 25 11.98 7.71 -17.18
N ALA A 26 11.41 7.64 -15.98
CA ALA A 26 11.98 8.25 -14.77
C ALA A 26 12.67 7.19 -13.89
N LEU A 27 13.43 6.28 -14.50
CA LEU A 27 14.51 5.60 -13.79
C LEU A 27 15.65 6.61 -13.68
N ASP A 28 15.75 7.26 -12.53
CA ASP A 28 16.93 8.02 -12.17
C ASP A 28 18.15 7.09 -12.33
N LYS A 29 19.08 7.45 -13.22
CA LYS A 29 20.31 6.68 -13.48
C LYS A 29 21.18 6.57 -12.22
N ASN A 30 20.84 7.31 -11.16
CA ASN A 30 21.47 7.26 -9.86
C ASN A 30 21.03 6.04 -9.00
N ASN A 31 20.02 5.26 -9.41
CA ASN A 31 19.60 4.04 -8.69
C ASN A 31 20.13 2.74 -9.33
N MET A 32 21.33 2.80 -9.91
CA MET A 32 22.14 1.58 -10.07
C MET A 32 22.77 1.28 -8.73
N CYS A 33 22.63 0.02 -8.27
CA CYS A 33 23.23 -0.52 -7.07
C CYS A 33 24.76 -0.37 -7.11
N SER A 34 25.26 0.79 -6.73
CA SER A 34 26.59 0.92 -6.16
C SER A 34 26.50 0.38 -4.74
N PRO A 35 27.38 -0.54 -4.31
CA PRO A 35 27.46 -0.93 -2.91
C PRO A 35 28.08 0.25 -2.15
N ASN A 36 27.32 1.33 -1.97
CA ASN A 36 27.67 2.33 -0.98
C ASN A 36 27.38 1.68 0.36
N MET A 37 28.46 1.24 1.02
CA MET A 37 28.44 0.92 2.44
C MET A 37 28.00 2.19 3.16
N GLN A 38 26.69 2.32 3.41
CA GLN A 38 26.21 3.32 4.34
C GLN A 38 26.56 2.81 5.72
N ASP A 39 27.49 3.49 6.40
CA ASP A 39 27.85 3.16 7.76
C ASP A 39 26.59 3.15 8.63
N VAL A 40 26.31 1.99 9.21
CA VAL A 40 25.17 1.78 10.09
C VAL A 40 25.40 2.61 11.35
N THR A 41 24.98 3.87 11.30
CA THR A 41 24.98 4.76 12.46
C THR A 41 23.88 4.30 13.39
N LEU A 42 24.27 3.72 14.53
CA LEU A 42 23.35 3.36 15.59
C LEU A 42 22.84 4.64 16.25
N PRO A 43 21.55 4.73 16.60
CA PRO A 43 21.07 5.89 17.34
C PRO A 43 21.73 5.89 18.73
N ASN A 44 22.51 6.92 19.04
CA ASN A 44 23.17 7.09 20.33
C ASN A 44 22.12 7.53 21.38
N THR A 45 21.25 6.62 21.77
CA THR A 45 20.14 6.89 22.71
C THR A 45 20.51 6.65 24.17
N GLY A 46 21.71 6.15 24.46
CA GLY A 46 22.21 5.96 25.82
C GLY A 46 22.95 7.17 26.37
N GLU A 47 22.90 7.35 27.69
CA GLU A 47 23.55 8.44 28.46
C GLU A 47 25.08 8.53 28.21
N TYR A 48 25.69 7.44 27.74
CA TYR A 48 27.12 7.33 27.41
C TYR A 48 27.43 7.32 25.90
N GLY A 49 26.47 7.68 25.05
CA GLY A 49 26.69 7.75 23.59
C GLY A 49 26.85 6.39 22.91
N PHE A 50 26.38 5.31 23.54
CA PHE A 50 26.29 3.97 22.96
C PHE A 50 24.84 3.50 22.95
N TYR A 51 24.50 2.62 22.01
CA TYR A 51 23.17 2.03 21.88
C TYR A 51 23.03 0.80 22.81
N ASP A 52 22.11 0.84 23.77
CA ASP A 52 21.91 -0.26 24.73
C ASP A 52 21.20 -1.46 24.09
N MET A 53 21.98 -2.46 23.67
CA MET A 53 21.47 -3.67 23.01
C MET A 53 20.56 -4.54 23.91
N MET A 54 20.70 -4.46 25.24
CA MET A 54 19.94 -5.31 26.17
C MET A 54 18.52 -4.79 26.38
N LEU A 55 18.36 -3.47 26.43
CA LEU A 55 17.06 -2.83 26.62
C LEU A 55 16.36 -2.50 25.29
N THR A 56 17.12 -2.18 24.24
CA THR A 56 16.57 -1.73 22.96
C THR A 56 16.63 -2.76 21.83
N GLY A 57 17.25 -3.92 22.09
CA GLY A 57 17.34 -5.06 21.17
C GLY A 57 18.50 -4.95 20.16
N ILE A 58 18.65 -5.97 19.29
CA ILE A 58 19.62 -5.92 18.19
C ILE A 58 19.06 -4.97 17.10
N PRO A 59 19.80 -3.94 16.70
CA PRO A 59 19.30 -2.97 15.73
C PRO A 59 19.12 -3.67 14.37
N ASN A 60 17.94 -3.51 13.74
CA ASN A 60 17.63 -4.17 12.48
C ASN A 60 18.42 -3.53 11.32
N THR A 61 19.65 -4.00 11.07
CA THR A 61 20.55 -3.52 10.02
C THR A 61 19.98 -3.67 8.61
N ARG A 62 19.01 -4.58 8.40
CA ARG A 62 18.43 -4.86 7.07
C ARG A 62 17.65 -3.68 6.50
N ASN A 63 17.03 -2.85 7.34
CA ASN A 63 16.23 -1.69 6.89
C ASN A 63 17.08 -0.47 6.48
N LYS A 64 18.40 -0.50 6.74
CA LYS A 64 19.33 0.60 6.41
C LYS A 64 20.12 0.36 5.12
N VAL A 65 19.91 -0.79 4.47
CA VAL A 65 20.53 -1.10 3.19
C VAL A 65 19.64 -0.52 2.09
N VAL A 66 20.20 0.30 1.21
CA VAL A 66 19.54 0.74 -0.02
C VAL A 66 18.96 -0.49 -0.72
N PRO A 67 17.69 -0.47 -1.18
CA PRO A 67 17.13 -1.59 -1.94
C PRO A 67 18.08 -1.92 -3.09
N CYS A 68 18.63 -3.13 -3.06
CA CYS A 68 19.71 -3.51 -3.97
C CYS A 68 19.22 -3.65 -5.42
N HIS A 69 17.90 -3.79 -5.60
CA HIS A 69 17.29 -4.00 -6.88
C HIS A 69 16.15 -3.00 -7.15
N PRO A 70 16.12 -2.34 -8.32
CA PRO A 70 15.09 -1.34 -8.62
C PRO A 70 13.67 -1.92 -8.63
N VAL A 71 13.50 -3.22 -8.92
CA VAL A 71 12.18 -3.88 -8.83
C VAL A 71 11.72 -4.05 -7.39
N GLU A 72 12.62 -4.11 -6.42
CA GLU A 72 12.24 -4.23 -5.01
C GLU A 72 11.43 -2.99 -4.55
N GLU A 73 11.89 -1.80 -4.92
CA GLU A 73 11.17 -0.54 -4.66
C GLU A 73 9.81 -0.50 -5.36
N ILE A 74 9.75 -1.01 -6.59
CA ILE A 74 8.52 -1.06 -7.37
C ILE A 74 7.51 -2.00 -6.72
N GLN A 75 7.94 -3.20 -6.31
CA GLN A 75 7.10 -4.19 -5.64
C GLN A 75 6.57 -3.68 -4.30
N LYS A 76 7.43 -3.04 -3.49
CA LYS A 76 7.02 -2.43 -2.20
C LYS A 76 5.91 -1.39 -2.37
N ASN A 77 5.98 -0.57 -3.42
CA ASN A 77 5.03 0.53 -3.65
C ASN A 77 3.90 0.19 -4.63
N PHE A 78 3.81 -1.07 -5.08
CA PHE A 78 2.92 -1.47 -6.17
C PHE A 78 1.44 -1.17 -5.85
N LYS A 79 0.97 -1.56 -4.66
CA LYS A 79 -0.45 -1.37 -4.25
C LYS A 79 -0.84 0.12 -4.28
N GLN A 80 -0.02 0.99 -3.71
CA GLN A 80 -0.27 2.45 -3.66
C GLN A 80 -0.27 3.07 -5.06
N LYS A 81 0.74 2.76 -5.89
CA LYS A 81 0.82 3.28 -7.27
C LYS A 81 -0.34 2.80 -8.15
N ASN A 82 -0.80 1.57 -7.96
CA ASN A 82 -1.95 1.03 -8.68
C ASN A 82 -3.23 1.80 -8.31
N GLU A 83 -3.45 2.06 -7.03
CA GLU A 83 -4.59 2.84 -6.54
C GLU A 83 -4.57 4.29 -7.08
N GLU A 84 -3.42 4.95 -7.06
CA GLU A 84 -3.24 6.29 -7.63
C GLU A 84 -3.56 6.32 -9.13
N MET A 85 -3.07 5.33 -9.87
CA MET A 85 -3.36 5.17 -11.29
C MET A 85 -4.86 4.99 -11.54
N ASN A 86 -5.52 4.15 -10.75
CA ASN A 86 -6.96 3.91 -10.84
C ASN A 86 -7.77 5.17 -10.57
N PHE A 87 -7.45 5.93 -9.53
CA PHE A 87 -8.12 7.20 -9.24
C PHE A 87 -7.87 8.26 -10.30
N SER A 88 -6.66 8.31 -10.87
CA SER A 88 -6.35 9.21 -11.99
C SER A 88 -7.20 8.87 -13.22
N THR A 89 -7.43 7.58 -13.46
CA THR A 89 -8.23 7.07 -14.58
C THR A 89 -9.71 7.34 -14.37
N LEU A 90 -10.24 7.07 -13.18
CA LEU A 90 -11.62 7.38 -12.81
C LEU A 90 -11.90 8.89 -12.94
N ARG A 91 -10.97 9.74 -12.50
CA ARG A 91 -11.09 11.19 -12.69
C ARG A 91 -11.19 11.57 -14.16
N LYS A 92 -10.41 10.94 -15.04
CA LYS A 92 -10.42 11.23 -16.48
C LYS A 92 -11.74 10.83 -17.14
N ILE A 93 -12.32 9.69 -16.75
CA ILE A 93 -13.52 9.13 -17.38
C ILE A 93 -14.79 9.78 -16.81
N GLN A 94 -14.89 9.85 -15.48
CA GLN A 94 -16.13 10.23 -14.78
C GLN A 94 -16.04 11.64 -14.18
N GLY A 95 -14.85 12.22 -14.05
CA GLY A 95 -14.64 13.53 -13.40
C GLY A 95 -14.25 13.42 -11.93
N ILE A 96 -14.12 14.56 -11.24
CA ILE A 96 -13.56 14.63 -9.88
C ILE A 96 -14.43 13.96 -8.80
N HIS A 97 -15.73 13.83 -9.04
CA HIS A 97 -16.68 13.29 -8.06
C HIS A 97 -16.49 11.79 -7.82
N ALA A 98 -16.08 11.04 -8.85
CA ALA A 98 -15.91 9.58 -8.77
C ALA A 98 -14.83 9.13 -7.77
N PRO A 99 -13.55 9.57 -7.88
CA PRO A 99 -12.54 9.21 -6.90
C PRO A 99 -12.84 9.77 -5.50
N LEU A 100 -13.50 10.94 -5.41
CA LEU A 100 -13.91 11.52 -4.13
C LEU A 100 -14.93 10.62 -3.41
N LYS A 101 -15.97 10.19 -4.12
CA LYS A 101 -17.01 9.29 -3.61
C LYS A 101 -16.40 7.98 -3.10
N LEU A 102 -15.57 7.32 -3.93
CA LEU A 102 -14.91 6.07 -3.52
C LEU A 102 -14.01 6.25 -2.30
N LYS A 103 -13.25 7.34 -2.24
CA LYS A 103 -12.39 7.62 -1.08
C LYS A 103 -13.22 7.86 0.18
N MET A 104 -14.35 8.57 0.07
CA MET A 104 -15.29 8.75 1.18
C MET A 104 -15.90 7.43 1.64
N GLU A 105 -16.33 6.58 0.71
CA GLU A 105 -16.86 5.24 1.01
C GLU A 105 -15.84 4.38 1.74
N ARG A 106 -14.58 4.33 1.26
CA ARG A 106 -13.48 3.61 1.94
C ARG A 106 -13.24 4.12 3.36
N ILE A 107 -13.24 5.44 3.58
CA ILE A 107 -13.09 6.03 4.91
C ILE A 107 -14.27 5.68 5.82
N ALA A 108 -15.49 5.71 5.30
CA ALA A 108 -16.69 5.37 6.05
C ALA A 108 -16.66 3.89 6.47
N VAL A 109 -16.33 2.99 5.54
CA VAL A 109 -16.23 1.56 5.77
C VAL A 109 -15.11 1.21 6.75
N SER A 110 -13.95 1.86 6.66
CA SER A 110 -12.84 1.67 7.60
C SER A 110 -13.19 2.02 9.05
N LYS A 111 -14.23 2.82 9.27
CA LYS A 111 -14.69 3.24 10.59
C LYS A 111 -15.91 2.46 11.10
N VAL A 112 -16.37 1.46 10.35
CA VAL A 112 -17.49 0.61 10.78
C VAL A 112 -17.10 -0.07 12.10
N GLY A 113 -17.86 0.24 13.15
CA GLY A 113 -17.56 -0.22 14.50
C GLY A 113 -17.88 -1.69 14.69
N HIS A 114 -16.92 -2.43 15.23
CA HIS A 114 -17.12 -3.78 15.76
C HIS A 114 -16.79 -3.82 17.25
N LEU A 115 -17.38 -4.79 17.97
CA LEU A 115 -17.01 -5.06 19.35
C LEU A 115 -15.55 -5.55 19.39
N PRO A 116 -14.71 -5.04 20.32
CA PRO A 116 -13.27 -5.31 20.31
C PRO A 116 -12.92 -6.77 20.63
N CYS A 117 -13.86 -7.55 21.18
CA CYS A 117 -13.66 -8.96 21.53
C CYS A 117 -14.11 -9.95 20.45
N LEU A 118 -14.76 -9.49 19.37
CA LEU A 118 -15.10 -10.34 18.24
C LEU A 118 -14.17 -10.03 17.05
N PRO A 119 -13.74 -11.05 16.31
CA PRO A 119 -12.93 -10.84 15.11
C PRO A 119 -13.72 -9.98 14.11
N SER A 120 -13.07 -8.95 13.59
CA SER A 120 -13.60 -8.15 12.48
C SER A 120 -12.92 -8.56 11.19
N SER A 121 -13.70 -8.89 10.16
CA SER A 121 -13.21 -9.07 8.79
C SER A 121 -13.30 -7.74 8.03
N ASN A 122 -12.30 -7.41 7.21
CA ASN A 122 -12.29 -6.18 6.40
C ASN A 122 -13.09 -6.30 5.08
N LEU A 123 -14.05 -7.23 4.99
CA LEU A 123 -14.77 -7.60 3.75
C LEU A 123 -15.31 -6.40 2.96
N MET A 124 -15.95 -5.43 3.63
CA MET A 124 -16.50 -4.26 2.96
C MET A 124 -15.40 -3.35 2.37
N LEU A 125 -14.24 -3.27 3.01
CA LEU A 125 -13.11 -2.51 2.51
C LEU A 125 -12.43 -3.27 1.36
N ASP A 126 -12.34 -4.60 1.50
CA ASP A 126 -11.71 -5.48 0.52
C ASP A 126 -12.47 -5.48 -0.81
N THR A 127 -13.81 -5.54 -0.75
CA THR A 127 -14.69 -5.40 -1.94
C THR A 127 -14.54 -4.03 -2.62
N LEU A 128 -14.44 -2.93 -1.85
CA LEU A 128 -14.22 -1.59 -2.42
C LEU A 128 -12.81 -1.38 -2.98
N THR A 129 -11.85 -2.19 -2.56
CA THR A 129 -10.45 -2.14 -3.02
C THR A 129 -10.14 -3.20 -4.07
N GLY A 130 -11.04 -4.15 -4.30
CA GLY A 130 -10.85 -5.30 -5.20
C GLY A 130 -9.81 -6.29 -4.69
N GLN A 131 -9.60 -6.36 -3.36
CA GLN A 131 -8.69 -7.35 -2.76
C GLN A 131 -9.36 -8.72 -2.63
N ASP A 132 -10.69 -8.79 -2.60
CA ASP A 132 -11.48 -10.01 -2.53
C ASP A 132 -11.34 -10.92 -3.77
N GLU A 133 -10.88 -10.37 -4.89
CA GLU A 133 -10.60 -11.11 -6.12
C GLU A 133 -9.20 -11.76 -6.15
N LEU A 134 -8.31 -11.36 -5.23
CA LEU A 134 -6.91 -11.77 -5.21
C LEU A 134 -6.61 -12.58 -3.93
N VAL A 135 -5.65 -13.50 -4.02
CA VAL A 135 -5.18 -14.28 -2.88
C VAL A 135 -3.78 -13.78 -2.48
N ASP A 136 -3.64 -13.27 -1.26
CA ASP A 136 -2.38 -12.80 -0.67
C ASP A 136 -1.86 -13.83 0.36
N PHE A 137 -0.58 -13.69 0.74
CA PHE A 137 0.04 -14.55 1.74
C PHE A 137 -0.68 -14.49 3.10
N GLY A 138 -1.27 -13.34 3.42
CA GLY A 138 -2.06 -13.13 4.63
C GLY A 138 -3.28 -14.05 4.73
N ASP A 139 -3.89 -14.40 3.59
CA ASP A 139 -5.11 -15.23 3.57
C ASP A 139 -4.83 -16.68 3.99
N ILE A 140 -3.59 -17.13 3.78
CA ILE A 140 -3.14 -18.49 4.09
C ILE A 140 -2.43 -18.53 5.46
N LEU A 141 -1.60 -17.54 5.76
CA LEU A 141 -0.71 -17.55 6.92
C LEU A 141 -1.25 -16.80 8.14
N ASN A 142 -2.24 -15.93 7.97
CA ASN A 142 -2.79 -15.08 9.04
C ASN A 142 -4.31 -15.32 9.21
N VAL A 143 -4.70 -16.59 9.34
CA VAL A 143 -6.10 -16.96 9.53
C VAL A 143 -6.56 -16.48 10.93
N PRO A 144 -7.70 -15.76 11.03
CA PRO A 144 -8.16 -15.22 12.31
C PRO A 144 -8.43 -16.28 13.38
N GLU A 145 -8.73 -17.52 12.97
CA GLU A 145 -8.96 -18.67 13.85
C GLU A 145 -7.71 -19.08 14.65
N PHE A 146 -6.51 -18.80 14.13
CA PHE A 146 -5.23 -19.11 14.77
C PHE A 146 -4.57 -17.87 15.39
N SER A 147 -5.24 -16.71 15.40
CA SER A 147 -4.74 -15.50 16.02
C SER A 147 -4.78 -15.63 17.54
N GLU A 148 -3.63 -15.47 18.21
CA GLU A 148 -3.50 -15.53 19.68
C GLU A 148 -4.15 -14.32 20.41
N THR A 149 -4.97 -13.52 19.72
CA THR A 149 -5.65 -12.35 20.26
C THR A 149 -6.91 -12.73 21.06
N MET A 150 -6.80 -13.62 22.05
CA MET A 150 -7.87 -13.84 23.01
C MET A 150 -7.57 -13.08 24.29
N VAL A 151 -8.13 -11.87 24.39
CA VAL A 151 -8.04 -11.01 25.58
C VAL A 151 -9.41 -10.95 26.24
N ASP A 152 -9.45 -10.86 27.57
CA ASP A 152 -10.70 -10.70 28.31
C ASP A 152 -11.55 -9.55 27.73
N PRO A 153 -12.82 -9.81 27.33
CA PRO A 153 -13.69 -8.80 26.75
C PRO A 153 -13.89 -7.59 27.66
N HIS A 154 -13.87 -7.76 28.98
CA HIS A 154 -14.03 -6.67 29.92
C HIS A 154 -12.86 -5.68 29.84
N ILE A 155 -11.62 -6.20 29.80
CA ILE A 155 -10.40 -5.41 29.72
C ILE A 155 -10.32 -4.65 28.39
N LEU A 156 -10.68 -5.30 27.28
CA LEU A 156 -10.70 -4.68 25.95
C LEU A 156 -11.72 -3.53 25.86
N MET A 157 -12.91 -3.72 26.43
CA MET A 157 -13.95 -2.70 26.43
C MET A 157 -13.58 -1.51 27.30
N GLU A 158 -13.02 -1.74 28.48
CA GLU A 158 -12.52 -0.70 29.37
C GLU A 158 -11.44 0.16 28.68
N LYS A 159 -10.48 -0.48 27.99
CA LYS A 159 -9.44 0.23 27.22
C LYS A 159 -10.03 1.07 26.08
N ARG A 160 -11.06 0.57 25.38
CA ARG A 160 -11.69 1.29 24.27
C ARG A 160 -12.48 2.51 24.76
N LEU A 161 -13.16 2.39 25.90
CA LEU A 161 -13.93 3.49 26.50
C LEU A 161 -13.04 4.57 27.14
N LYS A 162 -11.87 4.22 27.67
CA LYS A 162 -10.91 5.17 28.26
C LYS A 162 -10.17 6.07 27.25
N ASN A 163 -10.14 5.68 25.97
CA ASN A 163 -9.46 6.41 24.89
C ASN A 163 -10.40 7.32 24.07
N LEU A 164 -11.65 7.47 24.53
CA LEU A 164 -12.64 8.46 24.04
C LEU A 164 -12.62 9.68 24.95
#